data_AF-A0A5C4S8E5-F1
#
_entry.id   AF-A0A5C4S8E5-F1
#
_cell.length_a   1.000
_cell.length_b   1.000
_cell.length_c   1.000
_cell.angle_alpha   90.00
_cell.angle_beta   90.00
_cell.angle_gamma   90.00
#
_symmetry.space_group_name_H-M   'P 1'
#
loop_
_entity.id
_entity.type
_entity.pdbx_description
1 polymer ?
#
loop_
_entity_poly.entity_id
_entity_poly.type
_entity_poly.pdbx_seq_one_letter_code
_entity_poly.pdbx_strand_id
1 'polypeptide(L)' 'MSAGDYEVFAEDELLQSLSVAAYRRIATSLLKKWDPGGPDLRLVDHRDIEIALAHDRAIANRNMDSEAALSPSEEQQ' A
#
# COMPACT_ATOMS: atom_id res chain seq x y z
N MET A 1 3.86 9.38 0.57
CA MET A 1 2.49 8.94 0.87
C MET A 1 2.65 7.77 1.81
N SER A 2 2.25 7.94 3.06
CA SER A 2 2.34 6.91 4.09
C SER A 2 1.32 5.80 3.88
N ALA A 3 1.62 4.61 4.39
CA ALA A 3 0.63 3.54 4.50
C ALA A 3 -0.52 4.06 5.38
N GLY A 4 -1.64 4.39 4.74
CA GLY A 4 -2.78 5.10 5.36
C GLY A 4 -3.25 6.35 4.60
N ASP A 5 -2.40 6.92 3.74
CA ASP A 5 -2.73 8.09 2.90
C ASP A 5 -3.43 7.71 1.60
N TYR A 6 -3.58 6.42 1.32
CA TYR A 6 -4.24 5.90 0.15
C TYR A 6 -5.04 4.64 0.46
N GLU A 7 -6.14 4.46 -0.26
CA GLU A 7 -7.01 3.30 -0.19
C GLU A 7 -7.03 2.61 -1.55
N VAL A 8 -6.91 1.28 -1.56
CA VAL A 8 -6.84 0.48 -2.78
C VAL A 8 -8.21 -0.15 -3.04
N PHE A 9 -8.76 0.13 -4.20
CA PHE A 9 -10.01 -0.44 -4.68
C PHE A 9 -9.75 -1.49 -5.75
N ALA A 10 -10.47 -2.61 -5.63
CA ALA A 10 -10.43 -3.74 -6.53
C ALA A 10 -11.76 -3.85 -7.25
N GLU A 11 -11.75 -3.84 -8.58
CA GLU A 11 -12.93 -4.21 -9.35
C GLU A 11 -12.70 -5.60 -9.94
N ASP A 12 -13.55 -6.54 -9.53
CA ASP A 12 -13.53 -7.92 -9.98
C ASP A 12 -14.79 -8.21 -10.80
N GLU A 13 -14.61 -8.86 -11.95
CA GLU A 13 -15.69 -9.36 -12.78
C GLU A 13 -15.90 -10.84 -12.51
N LEU A 14 -17.17 -11.21 -12.30
CA LEU A 14 -17.57 -12.61 -12.18
C LEU A 14 -17.75 -13.24 -13.57
N LEU A 15 -16.88 -14.18 -13.89
CA LEU A 15 -16.98 -15.04 -15.07
C LEU A 15 -17.73 -16.32 -14.69
N GLN A 16 -18.97 -16.44 -15.17
CA GLN A 16 -19.80 -17.64 -14.97
C GLN A 16 -19.84 -18.51 -16.21
N SER A 17 -19.67 -19.80 -16.00
CA SER A 17 -19.96 -20.87 -16.95
C SER A 17 -20.95 -21.86 -16.32
N LEU A 18 -21.42 -22.83 -17.10
CA LEU A 18 -22.40 -23.83 -16.67
C LEU A 18 -22.02 -24.60 -15.39
N SER A 19 -20.72 -24.73 -15.06
CA SER A 19 -20.24 -25.48 -13.89
C SER A 19 -19.20 -24.74 -13.05
N VAL A 20 -18.72 -23.58 -13.49
CA VAL A 20 -17.62 -22.86 -12.83
C VAL A 20 -17.95 -21.38 -12.72
N ALA A 21 -17.76 -20.83 -11.52
CA ALA A 21 -17.68 -19.41 -11.26
C ALA A 21 -16.21 -19.05 -10.99
N ALA A 22 -15.68 -18.05 -11.68
CA ALA A 22 -14.34 -17.51 -11.48
C ALA A 22 -14.40 -15.99 -11.39
N TYR A 23 -13.50 -15.37 -10.62
CA TYR A 23 -13.37 -13.92 -10.55
C TYR A 23 -12.11 -13.48 -11.30
N ARG A 24 -12.24 -12.47 -12.16
CA ARG A 24 -11.13 -11.83 -12.87
C ARG A 24 -11.04 -10.37 -12.44
N ARG A 25 -9.87 -9.96 -11.96
CA ARG A 25 -9.60 -8.54 -11.70
C ARG A 25 -9.63 -7.74 -13.01
N ILE A 26 -10.46 -6.71 -13.08
CA ILE A 26 -10.60 -5.84 -14.25
C ILE A 26 -10.02 -4.45 -14.02
N ALA A 27 -9.98 -3.97 -12.78
CA ALA A 27 -9.30 -2.72 -12.45
C ALA A 27 -8.73 -2.73 -11.02
N THR A 28 -7.72 -1.88 -10.83
CA THR A 28 -7.26 -1.46 -9.51
C THR A 28 -7.12 0.04 -9.51
N SER A 29 -7.71 0.69 -8.51
CA SER A 29 -7.70 2.14 -8.36
C SER A 29 -7.15 2.50 -6.99
N LEU A 30 -6.45 3.64 -6.93
CA LEU A 30 -5.97 4.24 -5.70
C LEU A 30 -6.80 5.49 -5.42
N LEU A 31 -7.37 5.57 -4.23
CA LEU A 31 -7.93 6.79 -3.69
C LEU A 31 -6.91 7.42 -2.78
N LYS A 32 -6.45 8.63 -3.10
CA LYS A 32 -5.59 9.39 -2.19
C LYS A 32 -6.46 10.12 -1.18
N LYS A 33 -6.27 9.87 0.12
CA LYS A 33 -7.12 10.38 1.20
C LYS A 33 -7.02 11.89 1.44
N TRP A 34 -6.01 12.55 0.87
CA TRP A 34 -5.87 14.00 0.99
C TRP A 34 -4.95 14.60 -0.09
N ASP A 35 -5.51 15.51 -0.87
CA ASP A 35 -4.83 16.50 -1.69
C ASP A 35 -5.59 17.84 -1.50
N PRO A 36 -4.97 19.02 -1.62
CA PRO A 36 -5.68 20.31 -1.56
C PRO A 36 -6.86 20.42 -2.55
N GLY A 37 -6.93 19.56 -3.58
CA GLY A 37 -8.07 19.43 -4.50
C GLY A 37 -9.21 18.49 -4.05
N GLY A 38 -9.09 17.83 -2.89
CA GLY A 38 -10.02 16.80 -2.43
C GLY A 38 -9.57 15.37 -2.75
N PRO A 39 -10.36 14.34 -2.39
CA PRO A 39 -10.03 12.96 -2.67
C PRO A 39 -10.10 12.68 -4.18
N ASP A 40 -8.97 12.29 -4.77
CA ASP A 40 -8.87 11.92 -6.19
C ASP A 40 -8.79 10.40 -6.33
N LEU A 41 -9.75 9.82 -7.06
CA LEU A 41 -9.79 8.41 -7.40
C LEU A 41 -9.21 8.24 -8.81
N ARG A 42 -8.07 7.57 -8.91
CA ARG A 42 -7.40 7.34 -10.19
C ARG A 42 -6.95 5.88 -10.32
N LEU A 43 -6.85 5.44 -11.57
CA LEU A 43 -6.25 4.15 -11.90
C LEU A 43 -4.82 4.10 -11.39
N VAL A 44 -4.42 2.92 -10.91
CA VAL A 44 -3.03 2.69 -10.49
C VAL A 44 -2.13 2.70 -11.70
N ASP A 45 -1.21 3.67 -11.73
CA ASP A 45 -0.08 3.67 -12.66
C ASP A 45 1.15 3.03 -12.01
N HIS A 46 2.09 2.56 -12.84
CA HIS A 46 3.36 2.00 -12.39
C HIS A 46 4.12 2.97 -11.47
N ARG A 47 4.05 4.28 -11.74
CA ARG A 47 4.66 5.30 -10.90
C ARG A 47 4.10 5.32 -9.47
N ASP A 48 2.82 5.03 -9.31
CA ASP A 48 2.17 5.02 -7.99
C ASP A 48 2.71 3.84 -7.15
N ILE A 49 3.00 2.70 -7.80
CA ILE A 49 3.63 1.53 -7.18
C ILE A 49 5.06 1.84 -6.74
N GLU A 50 5.87 2.46 -7.61
CA GLU A 50 7.24 2.84 -7.28
C GLU A 50 7.31 3.81 -6.08
N ILE A 51 6.39 4.77 -6.02
CA ILE A 51 6.29 5.72 -4.90
C ILE A 51 5.92 4.98 -3.60
N ALA A 52 4.95 4.07 -3.64
CA ALA A 52 4.56 3.28 -2.47
C ALA A 52 5.72 2.40 -1.99
N LEU A 53 6.42 1.70 -2.89
CA LEU A 53 7.58 0.87 -2.55
C LEU A 53 8.74 1.66 -1.96
N ALA A 54 9.08 2.81 -2.53
CA ALA A 54 10.11 3.69 -2.00
C ALA A 54 9.76 4.17 -0.58
N HIS A 55 8.48 4.45 -0.34
CA HIS A 55 7.98 4.88 0.96
C HIS A 55 8.02 3.77 2.01
N ASP A 56 7.54 2.57 1.69
CA ASP A 56 7.55 1.43 2.60
C ASP A 56 8.97 1.06 3.02
N ARG A 57 9.93 1.12 2.08
CA ARG A 57 11.35 0.97 2.38
C ARG A 57 11.86 2.06 3.35
N ALA A 58 11.43 3.31 3.17
CA ALA A 58 11.83 4.40 4.06
C ALA A 58 11.24 4.24 5.48
N ILE A 59 9.98 3.79 5.62
CA ILE A 59 9.40 3.45 6.92
C ILE A 59 10.16 2.28 7.56
N ALA A 60 10.38 1.19 6.81
CA ALA A 60 11.06 0.01 7.32
C ALA A 60 12.46 0.34 7.83
N ASN A 61 13.24 1.15 7.08
CA ASN A 61 14.56 1.61 7.51
C ASN A 61 14.49 2.47 8.77
N ARG A 62 13.55 3.43 8.84
CA ARG A 62 13.35 4.27 10.03
C ARG A 62 12.99 3.44 11.27
N ASN A 63 12.23 2.37 11.09
CA ASN A 63 11.87 1.46 12.16
C ASN A 63 13.09 0.64 12.60
N MET A 64 13.94 0.17 11.68
CA MET A 64 15.21 -0.48 12.01
C MET A 64 16.16 0.44 12.79
N ASP A 65 16.29 1.71 12.39
CA ASP A 65 17.11 2.70 13.11
C ASP A 65 16.55 3.01 14.51
N SER A 66 15.22 2.99 14.65
CA SER A 66 14.54 3.18 15.95
C SER A 66 14.67 1.93 16.85
N GLU A 67 14.60 0.73 16.29
CA GLU A 67 14.76 -0.54 17.02
C GLU A 67 16.22 -0.74 17.47
N ALA A 68 17.19 -0.32 16.66
CA ALA A 68 18.61 -0.22 17.03
C ALA A 68 18.88 0.83 18.12
N ALA A 69 18.09 1.92 18.16
CA ALA A 69 18.15 2.92 19.23
C ALA A 69 17.41 2.51 20.52
N LEU A 70 16.52 1.52 20.45
CA LEU A 70 15.74 1.00 21.58
C LEU A 70 16.27 -0.31 22.17
N SER A 71 17.31 -0.90 21.58
CA SER A 71 18.02 -2.03 22.19
C SER A 71 18.63 -1.54 23.52
N PRO A 72 18.17 -2.01 24.68
CA PRO A 72 18.88 -1.76 25.92
C PRO A 72 20.26 -2.39 25.75
N SER A 73 21.32 -1.71 26.17
CA SER A 73 22.56 -2.39 26.49
C SER A 73 22.25 -3.36 27.64
N GLU A 74 21.85 -4.57 27.30
CA GLU A 74 22.05 -5.71 28.17
C GLU A 74 23.57 -5.83 28.35
N GLU A 75 23.97 -6.07 29.61
CA GLU A 75 25.35 -6.11 30.12
C GLU A 75 25.86 -4.71 30.57
N GLN A 76 26.21 -4.45 31.83
CA GLN A 76 26.87 -5.31 32.82
C GLN A 76 26.59 -4.89 34.28
N GLN A 77 26.17 -5.90 35.08
CA GLN A 77 26.40 -6.12 36.53
C GLN A 77 25.72 -5.23 37.58
#